data_AF-A0A820PXY2-F1
#
_entry.id   AF-A0A820PXY2-F1
#
_cell.length_a   1.000
_cell.length_b   1.000
_cell.length_c   1.000
_cell.angle_alpha   90.00
_cell.angle_beta   90.00
_cell.angle_gamma   90.00
#
_symmetry.space_group_name_H-M   'P 1'
#
loop_
_entity.id
_entity.type
_entity.pdbx_description
1 polymer ?
#
loop_
_entity_poly.entity_id
_entity_poly.type
_entity_poly.pdbx_seq_one_letter_code
_entity_poly.pdbx_strand_id
1 'polypeptide(L)'
;MVISCKNYLTNNHTIDIRTLDRKELFKHIDYIHNLYQTYHEIFIKIKQKIENYYLNKTNDHLSEHHLFGQLDFLSQRLTRFREIIESFAIYSLLSKSRMDGLEQITSIYNKIETEFYTFKFNLFNLNDKQFDLFYNQLHHTLSDIDKKLYQILDKDLHRILHSPSHYSYNALKITFTL
;
A
#
# COMPACT_ATOMS: atom_id res chain seq x y z
N MET A 1 -10.08 -21.35 2.83
CA MET A 1 -9.73 -20.07 3.46
C MET A 1 -9.62 -18.93 2.46
N VAL A 2 -8.77 -19.04 1.43
CA VAL A 2 -8.60 -18.00 0.39
C VAL A 2 -9.93 -17.52 -0.22
N ILE A 3 -10.82 -18.44 -0.60
CA ILE A 3 -12.15 -18.09 -1.15
C ILE A 3 -12.96 -17.27 -0.14
N SER A 4 -12.99 -17.69 1.13
CA SER A 4 -13.70 -16.98 2.21
C SER A 4 -13.14 -15.57 2.41
N CYS A 5 -11.82 -15.40 2.38
CA CYS A 5 -11.18 -14.07 2.47
C CYS A 5 -11.56 -13.18 1.28
N LYS A 6 -11.57 -13.72 0.05
CA LYS A 6 -11.99 -12.98 -1.16
C LYS A 6 -13.45 -12.56 -1.07
N ASN A 7 -14.33 -13.46 -0.61
CA ASN A 7 -15.74 -13.18 -0.42
C ASN A 7 -15.97 -12.14 0.68
N TYR A 8 -15.21 -12.22 1.77
CA TYR A 8 -15.25 -11.23 2.85
C TYR A 8 -14.86 -9.83 2.36
N LEU A 9 -13.79 -9.70 1.56
CA LEU A 9 -13.37 -8.42 1.01
C LEU A 9 -14.35 -7.81 -0.01
N THR A 10 -15.01 -8.65 -0.80
CA THR A 10 -15.86 -8.20 -1.91
C THR A 10 -17.34 -8.28 -1.61
N ASN A 11 -17.72 -8.62 -0.37
CA ASN A 11 -19.08 -8.96 0.01
C ASN A 11 -19.74 -9.92 -1.01
N ASN A 12 -19.14 -11.09 -1.21
CA ASN A 12 -19.54 -12.06 -2.24
C ASN A 12 -19.60 -11.46 -3.66
N HIS A 13 -18.55 -10.76 -4.08
CA HIS A 13 -18.42 -10.13 -5.39
C HIS A 13 -19.42 -9.00 -5.69
N THR A 14 -20.09 -8.46 -4.67
CA THR A 14 -21.05 -7.34 -4.84
C THR A 14 -20.40 -5.96 -4.72
N ILE A 15 -19.20 -5.88 -4.12
CA ILE A 15 -18.49 -4.63 -3.87
C ILE A 15 -17.09 -4.70 -4.50
N ASP A 16 -16.66 -3.61 -5.15
CA ASP A 16 -15.25 -3.40 -5.51
C ASP A 16 -14.50 -2.89 -4.27
N ILE A 17 -13.43 -3.57 -3.90
CA ILE A 17 -12.57 -3.19 -2.78
C ILE A 17 -12.02 -1.76 -2.89
N ARG A 18 -11.91 -1.22 -4.11
CA ARG A 18 -11.46 0.16 -4.37
C ARG A 18 -12.48 1.21 -3.93
N THR A 19 -13.75 0.84 -3.80
CA THR A 19 -14.83 1.74 -3.41
C THR A 19 -15.11 1.72 -1.91
N LEU A 20 -14.45 0.84 -1.15
CA LEU A 20 -14.57 0.80 0.31
C LEU A 20 -13.95 2.06 0.94
N ASP A 21 -14.52 2.51 2.05
CA ASP A 21 -13.87 3.52 2.88
C ASP A 21 -12.52 2.97 3.39
N ARG A 22 -11.52 3.86 3.49
CA ARG A 22 -10.16 3.47 3.88
C ARG A 22 -10.12 2.76 5.23
N LYS A 23 -10.88 3.22 6.23
CA LYS A 23 -10.88 2.59 7.56
C LYS A 23 -11.49 1.19 7.50
N GLU A 24 -12.56 1.05 6.73
CA GLU A 24 -13.21 -0.23 6.53
C GLU A 24 -12.30 -1.21 5.78
N LEU A 25 -11.68 -0.78 4.68
CA LEU A 25 -10.72 -1.57 3.92
C LEU A 25 -9.58 -2.07 4.80
N PHE A 26 -8.96 -1.18 5.59
CA PHE A 26 -7.81 -1.55 6.41
C PHE A 26 -8.20 -2.54 7.50
N LYS A 27 -9.40 -2.36 8.10
CA LYS A 27 -9.96 -3.33 9.04
C LYS A 27 -10.12 -4.71 8.41
N HIS A 28 -10.61 -4.79 7.17
CA HIS A 28 -10.75 -6.08 6.48
C HIS A 28 -9.39 -6.73 6.19
N ILE A 29 -8.41 -5.93 5.77
CA ILE A 29 -7.03 -6.39 5.54
C ILE A 29 -6.42 -6.92 6.83
N ASP A 30 -6.51 -6.17 7.93
CA ASP A 30 -5.98 -6.55 9.24
C ASP A 30 -6.62 -7.85 9.75
N TYR A 31 -7.93 -8.06 9.55
CA TYR A 31 -8.58 -9.33 9.90
C TYR A 31 -8.04 -10.51 9.09
N ILE A 32 -7.81 -10.33 7.79
CA ILE A 32 -7.25 -11.39 6.93
C ILE A 32 -5.81 -11.69 7.32
N HIS A 33 -5.01 -10.66 7.61
CA HIS A 33 -3.64 -10.83 8.11
C HIS A 33 -3.62 -11.57 9.45
N ASN A 34 -4.49 -11.19 10.39
CA ASN A 34 -4.59 -11.87 11.68
C ASN A 34 -5.04 -13.34 11.53
N LEU A 35 -6.02 -13.60 10.67
CA LEU A 35 -6.46 -14.97 10.35
C LEU A 35 -5.32 -15.79 9.76
N TYR A 36 -4.55 -15.20 8.83
CA TYR A 36 -3.38 -15.82 8.22
C TYR A 36 -2.32 -16.19 9.27
N GLN A 37 -1.94 -15.24 10.13
CA GLN A 37 -0.96 -15.45 11.19
C GLN A 37 -1.41 -16.53 12.17
N THR A 38 -2.65 -16.43 12.67
CA THR A 38 -3.22 -17.42 13.60
C THR A 38 -3.25 -18.82 12.98
N TYR A 39 -3.64 -18.92 11.71
CA TYR A 39 -3.67 -20.20 10.99
C TYR A 39 -2.27 -20.79 10.81
N HIS A 40 -1.27 -19.97 10.48
CA HIS A 40 0.13 -20.39 10.35
C HIS A 40 0.71 -20.86 11.68
N GLU A 41 0.48 -20.13 12.78
CA GLU A 41 0.93 -20.53 14.11
C GLU A 41 0.33 -21.86 14.57
N ILE A 42 -0.98 -22.06 14.36
CA ILE A 42 -1.66 -23.31 14.71
C ILE A 42 -1.10 -24.46 13.88
N PHE A 43 -0.86 -24.24 12.59
CA PHE A 43 -0.26 -25.23 11.71
C PHE A 43 1.13 -25.66 12.19
N ILE A 44 2.02 -24.73 12.54
CA ILE A 44 3.34 -25.04 13.10
C ILE A 44 3.21 -25.88 14.38
N LYS A 45 2.33 -25.47 15.30
CA LYS A 45 2.10 -26.19 16.56
C LYS A 45 1.61 -27.62 16.32
N ILE A 46 0.72 -27.82 15.35
CA ILE A 46 0.22 -29.15 14.98
C ILE A 46 1.33 -29.98 14.33
N LYS A 47 2.09 -29.41 13.39
CA LYS A 47 3.19 -30.07 12.70
C LYS A 47 4.25 -30.58 13.69
N GLN A 48 4.69 -29.73 14.62
CA GLN A 48 5.64 -30.10 15.68
C GLN A 48 5.12 -31.25 16.56
N LYS A 49 3.84 -31.21 16.93
CA LYS A 49 3.23 -32.32 17.69
C LYS A 49 3.28 -33.62 16.90
N ILE A 50 2.90 -33.60 15.63
CA ILE A 50 2.91 -34.79 14.77
C ILE A 50 4.33 -35.34 14.62
N GLU A 51 5.33 -34.50 14.36
CA GLU A 51 6.73 -34.91 14.24
C GLU A 51 7.25 -35.56 15.52
N ASN A 52 6.92 -34.99 16.69
CA ASN A 52 7.28 -35.54 17.99
C ASN A 52 6.59 -36.88 18.30
N TYR A 53 5.33 -37.06 17.87
CA TYR A 53 4.56 -38.30 18.12
C TYR A 53 4.94 -39.45 17.18
N TYR A 54 5.33 -39.17 15.92
CA TYR A 54 5.52 -40.19 14.88
C TYR A 54 7.00 -40.51 14.54
N LEU A 55 7.96 -40.17 15.40
CA LEU A 55 9.39 -40.55 15.28
C LEU A 55 9.95 -40.30 13.86
N ASN A 56 9.86 -39.05 13.37
CA ASN A 56 10.49 -38.63 12.12
C ASN A 56 10.08 -39.40 10.85
N LYS A 57 8.87 -39.98 10.77
CA LYS A 57 8.31 -40.31 9.45
C LYS A 57 8.07 -39.00 8.70
N THR A 58 8.85 -38.77 7.64
CA THR A 58 8.78 -37.60 6.78
C THR A 58 7.36 -37.45 6.25
N ASN A 59 6.60 -36.52 6.84
CA ASN A 59 5.27 -36.17 6.35
C ASN A 59 5.41 -35.22 5.15
N ASP A 60 5.93 -35.73 4.04
CA ASP A 60 6.10 -35.00 2.77
C ASP A 60 4.76 -34.50 2.20
N HIS A 61 3.63 -35.04 2.69
CA HIS A 61 2.28 -34.63 2.32
C HIS A 61 1.82 -33.29 2.94
N LEU A 62 2.55 -32.74 3.93
CA LEU A 62 2.29 -31.43 4.54
C LEU A 62 3.26 -30.37 4.01
N SER A 63 3.40 -30.28 2.69
CA SER A 63 4.19 -29.20 2.10
C SER A 63 3.51 -27.86 2.38
N GLU A 64 4.14 -27.09 3.25
CA GLU A 64 3.74 -25.75 3.67
C GLU A 64 3.47 -24.86 2.44
N HIS A 65 4.28 -25.00 1.41
CA HIS A 65 4.11 -24.28 0.15
C HIS A 65 2.75 -24.52 -0.54
N HIS A 66 2.24 -25.75 -0.55
CA HIS A 66 0.94 -26.05 -1.17
C HIS A 66 -0.25 -25.60 -0.30
N LEU A 67 -0.08 -25.57 1.02
CA LEU A 67 -1.11 -25.11 1.95
C LEU A 67 -1.22 -23.59 2.03
N PHE A 68 -0.08 -22.89 2.01
CA PHE A 68 -0.01 -21.46 2.29
C PHE A 68 0.19 -20.59 1.06
N GLY A 69 0.76 -21.10 -0.04
CA GLY A 69 1.18 -20.27 -1.17
C GLY A 69 0.11 -19.30 -1.71
N GLN A 70 -1.14 -19.74 -1.85
CA GLN A 70 -2.22 -18.85 -2.31
C GLN A 70 -2.63 -17.80 -1.27
N LEU A 71 -2.52 -18.14 0.01
CA LEU A 71 -2.89 -17.26 1.11
C LEU A 71 -1.76 -16.27 1.42
N ASP A 72 -0.51 -16.71 1.34
CA ASP A 72 0.69 -15.87 1.38
C ASP A 72 0.61 -14.81 0.28
N PHE A 73 0.32 -15.26 -0.95
CA PHE A 73 0.11 -14.37 -2.08
C PHE A 73 -0.97 -13.34 -1.77
N LEU A 74 -2.16 -13.78 -1.32
CA LEU A 74 -3.26 -12.89 -1.00
C LEU A 74 -2.86 -11.88 0.09
N SER A 75 -2.21 -12.34 1.15
CA SER A 75 -1.74 -11.53 2.27
C SER A 75 -0.78 -10.43 1.81
N GLN A 76 0.26 -10.80 1.04
CA GLN A 76 1.22 -9.85 0.47
C GLN A 76 0.57 -8.85 -0.48
N ARG A 77 -0.38 -9.33 -1.29
CA ARG A 77 -1.11 -8.50 -2.25
C ARG A 77 -1.98 -7.44 -1.55
N LEU A 78 -2.62 -7.81 -0.45
CA LEU A 78 -3.40 -6.88 0.38
C LEU A 78 -2.49 -5.86 1.08
N THR A 79 -1.30 -6.26 1.53
CA THR A 79 -0.30 -5.32 2.07
C THR A 79 0.06 -4.25 1.04
N ARG A 80 0.40 -4.66 -0.18
CA ARG A 80 0.70 -3.72 -1.28
C ARG A 80 -0.49 -2.82 -1.63
N PHE A 81 -1.70 -3.38 -1.62
CA PHE A 81 -2.91 -2.60 -1.87
C PHE A 81 -3.12 -1.54 -0.79
N ARG A 82 -2.92 -1.89 0.49
CA ARG A 82 -2.96 -0.95 1.61
C ARG A 82 -1.94 0.18 1.42
N GLU A 83 -0.70 -0.14 1.10
CA GLU A 83 0.37 0.85 0.88
C GLU A 83 0.03 1.83 -0.25
N ILE A 84 -0.59 1.37 -1.35
CA ILE A 84 -1.08 2.25 -2.42
C ILE A 84 -2.11 3.23 -1.86
N ILE A 85 -3.12 2.75 -1.13
CA ILE A 85 -4.18 3.60 -0.57
C ILE A 85 -3.63 4.58 0.47
N GLU A 86 -2.66 4.16 1.29
CA GLU A 86 -1.97 5.04 2.24
C GLU A 86 -1.18 6.14 1.50
N SER A 87 -0.46 5.78 0.43
CA SER A 87 0.27 6.74 -0.39
C SER A 87 -0.67 7.79 -0.97
N PHE A 88 -1.80 7.38 -1.55
CA PHE A 88 -2.79 8.31 -2.08
C PHE A 88 -3.34 9.26 -1.01
N ALA A 89 -3.58 8.75 0.19
CA ALA A 89 -4.03 9.62 1.28
C ALA A 89 -3.00 10.69 1.68
N ILE A 90 -1.71 10.36 1.69
CA ILE A 90 -0.63 11.31 1.99
C ILE A 90 -0.53 12.37 0.90
N TYR A 91 -0.47 11.96 -0.37
CA TYR A 91 -0.33 12.90 -1.47
C TYR A 91 -1.59 13.73 -1.74
N SER A 92 -2.78 13.24 -1.37
CA SER A 92 -4.00 14.05 -1.36
C SER A 92 -3.92 15.24 -0.39
N LEU A 93 -3.14 15.14 0.69
CA LEU A 93 -2.87 16.28 1.58
C LEU A 93 -1.88 17.24 0.92
N LEU A 94 -0.84 16.71 0.27
CA LEU A 94 0.15 17.50 -0.44
C LEU A 94 -0.49 18.31 -1.59
N SER A 95 -1.39 17.72 -2.36
CA SER A 95 -2.07 18.40 -3.48
C SER A 95 -3.00 19.53 -3.03
N LYS A 96 -3.41 19.55 -1.76
CA LYS A 96 -4.18 20.64 -1.14
C LYS A 96 -3.31 21.77 -0.59
N SER A 97 -1.99 21.56 -0.53
CA SER A 97 -1.05 22.58 -0.08
C SER A 97 -1.02 23.78 -1.03
N ARG A 98 -0.78 24.97 -0.47
CA ARG A 98 -0.66 26.24 -1.22
C ARG A 98 0.79 26.57 -1.61
N MET A 99 1.70 25.61 -1.54
CA MET A 99 3.09 25.84 -1.91
C MET A 99 3.21 26.07 -3.43
N ASP A 100 3.89 27.15 -3.80
CA ASP A 100 4.17 27.49 -5.19
C ASP A 100 5.06 26.40 -5.84
N GLY A 101 4.77 26.00 -7.07
CA GLY A 101 5.56 25.00 -7.80
C GLY A 101 5.08 23.55 -7.65
N LEU A 102 4.03 23.30 -6.87
CA LEU A 102 3.43 21.96 -6.72
C LEU A 102 2.53 21.55 -7.91
N GLU A 103 2.31 22.41 -8.92
CA GLU A 103 1.36 22.13 -10.00
C GLU A 103 1.78 20.90 -10.82
N GLN A 104 3.08 20.78 -11.11
CA GLN A 104 3.62 19.63 -11.83
C GLN A 104 3.52 18.34 -11.02
N ILE A 105 3.75 18.42 -9.71
CA ILE A 105 3.65 17.28 -8.79
C ILE A 105 2.21 16.81 -8.70
N THR A 106 1.28 17.76 -8.51
CA THR A 106 -0.16 17.49 -8.44
C THR A 106 -0.67 16.87 -9.73
N SER A 107 -0.20 17.34 -10.90
CA SER A 107 -0.55 16.76 -12.19
C SER A 107 -0.08 15.31 -12.36
N ILE A 108 1.18 15.02 -11.99
CA ILE A 108 1.74 13.66 -12.03
C ILE A 108 0.96 12.73 -11.09
N TYR A 109 0.68 13.20 -9.88
CA TYR A 109 -0.08 12.46 -8.87
C TYR A 109 -1.51 12.15 -9.35
N ASN A 110 -2.25 13.16 -9.80
CA ASN A 110 -3.64 12.99 -10.25
C ASN A 110 -3.72 12.00 -11.43
N LYS A 111 -2.71 12.00 -12.30
CA LYS A 111 -2.63 11.03 -13.40
C LYS A 111 -2.53 9.60 -12.89
N ILE A 112 -1.60 9.31 -11.98
CA ILE A 112 -1.42 7.93 -11.48
C ILE A 112 -2.57 7.45 -10.59
N GLU A 113 -3.18 8.37 -9.83
CA GLU A 113 -4.40 8.08 -9.07
C GLU A 113 -5.57 7.75 -10.01
N THR A 114 -5.75 8.53 -11.07
CA THR A 114 -6.77 8.25 -12.10
C THR A 114 -6.51 6.91 -12.79
N GLU A 115 -5.25 6.59 -13.12
CA GLU A 115 -4.87 5.30 -13.67
C GLU A 115 -5.26 4.17 -12.70
N PHE A 116 -4.99 4.27 -11.40
CA PHE A 116 -5.35 3.23 -10.43
C PHE A 116 -6.85 2.89 -10.43
N TYR A 117 -7.72 3.90 -10.44
CA TYR A 117 -9.16 3.70 -10.37
C TYR A 117 -9.80 3.29 -11.70
N THR A 118 -9.15 3.59 -12.82
CA THR A 118 -9.63 3.22 -14.16
C THR A 118 -9.05 1.89 -14.65
N PHE A 119 -7.90 1.48 -14.13
CA PHE A 119 -7.20 0.29 -14.57
C PHE A 119 -7.87 -0.98 -14.09
N LYS A 120 -8.20 -1.87 -15.03
CA LYS A 120 -8.82 -3.16 -14.75
C LYS A 120 -7.75 -4.21 -14.41
N PHE A 121 -7.22 -4.17 -13.19
CA PHE A 121 -6.44 -5.28 -12.64
C PHE A 121 -7.31 -6.12 -11.69
N ASN A 122 -7.04 -7.42 -11.65
CA ASN A 122 -7.62 -8.33 -10.68
C ASN A 122 -6.65 -8.52 -9.51
N LEU A 123 -6.98 -7.92 -8.36
CA LEU A 123 -6.15 -8.02 -7.15
C LEU A 123 -5.93 -9.49 -6.76
N PHE A 124 -6.94 -10.34 -6.94
CA PHE A 124 -6.98 -11.70 -6.42
C PHE A 124 -6.39 -12.76 -7.35
N ASN A 125 -5.93 -12.37 -8.54
CA ASN A 125 -5.40 -13.28 -9.55
C ASN A 125 -3.87 -13.32 -9.50
N LEU A 126 -3.32 -14.49 -9.20
CA LEU A 126 -1.88 -14.78 -9.17
C LEU A 126 -1.19 -14.55 -10.53
N ASN A 127 -1.91 -14.77 -11.62
CA ASN A 127 -1.36 -14.64 -12.96
C ASN A 127 -1.45 -13.20 -13.49
N ASP A 128 -2.15 -12.31 -12.78
CA ASP A 128 -2.30 -10.92 -13.19
C ASP A 128 -1.11 -10.10 -12.70
N LYS A 129 -0.16 -9.88 -13.62
CA LYS A 129 1.04 -9.07 -13.38
C LYS A 129 0.77 -7.57 -13.41
N GLN A 130 -0.40 -7.12 -13.87
CA GLN A 130 -0.66 -5.70 -14.07
C GLN A 130 -0.65 -4.92 -12.77
N PHE A 131 -1.17 -5.50 -11.69
CA PHE A 131 -1.08 -4.87 -10.37
C PHE A 131 0.38 -4.73 -9.90
N ASP A 132 1.24 -5.72 -10.12
CA ASP A 132 2.64 -5.62 -9.71
C ASP A 132 3.38 -4.56 -10.51
N LEU A 133 3.10 -4.48 -11.82
CA LEU A 133 3.60 -3.42 -12.69
C LEU A 133 3.15 -2.05 -12.20
N PHE A 134 1.85 -1.89 -11.90
CA PHE A 134 1.30 -0.65 -11.35
C PHE A 134 1.93 -0.28 -10.01
N TYR A 135 2.04 -1.24 -9.09
CA TYR A 135 2.63 -1.01 -7.77
C TYR A 135 4.09 -0.52 -7.89
N ASN A 136 4.89 -1.12 -8.77
CA ASN A 136 6.25 -0.67 -9.03
C ASN A 136 6.29 0.72 -9.71
N GLN A 137 5.40 0.95 -10.68
CA GLN A 137 5.27 2.27 -11.35
C GLN A 137 4.91 3.36 -10.34
N LEU A 138 4.02 3.07 -9.39
CA LEU A 138 3.68 3.99 -8.31
C LEU A 138 4.93 4.34 -7.51
N HIS A 139 5.68 3.35 -7.01
CA HIS A 139 6.91 3.59 -6.25
C HIS A 139 7.94 4.45 -6.99
N HIS A 140 8.14 4.20 -8.29
CA HIS A 140 9.01 5.05 -9.10
C HIS A 140 8.48 6.49 -9.20
N THR A 141 7.17 6.63 -9.44
CA THR A 141 6.51 7.94 -9.53
C THR A 141 6.60 8.70 -8.22
N LEU A 142 6.38 8.05 -7.08
CA LEU A 142 6.49 8.64 -5.74
C LEU A 142 7.93 9.07 -5.45
N SER A 143 8.92 8.24 -5.79
CA SER A 143 10.34 8.61 -5.67
C SER A 143 10.69 9.86 -6.49
N ASP A 144 10.13 9.99 -7.69
CA ASP A 144 10.36 11.18 -8.53
C ASP A 144 9.62 12.40 -8.01
N ILE A 145 8.42 12.23 -7.42
CA ILE A 145 7.72 13.30 -6.71
C ILE A 145 8.57 13.77 -5.53
N ASP A 146 9.10 12.87 -4.72
CA ASP A 146 9.92 13.23 -3.55
C ASP A 146 11.15 14.03 -3.97
N LYS A 147 11.87 13.61 -5.01
CA LYS A 147 13.01 14.38 -5.57
C LYS A 147 12.60 15.80 -5.97
N LYS A 148 11.44 15.95 -6.62
CA LYS A 148 10.92 17.27 -7.02
C LYS A 148 10.53 18.11 -5.81
N LEU A 149 9.94 17.51 -4.78
CA LEU A 149 9.64 18.19 -3.51
C LEU A 149 10.91 18.70 -2.85
N TYR A 150 11.97 17.89 -2.79
CA TYR A 150 13.26 18.32 -2.27
C TYR A 150 13.81 19.53 -3.04
N GLN A 151 13.72 19.52 -4.37
CA GLN A 151 14.18 20.66 -5.18
C GLN A 151 13.38 21.94 -4.94
N ILE A 152 12.06 21.84 -4.74
CA ILE A 152 11.20 22.98 -4.42
C ILE A 152 11.55 23.53 -3.04
N LEU A 153 11.64 22.66 -2.04
CA LEU A 153 11.98 23.02 -0.67
C LEU A 153 13.38 23.66 -0.59
N ASP A 154 14.36 23.10 -1.28
CA ASP A 154 15.73 23.63 -1.32
C ASP A 154 15.77 25.03 -1.95
N LYS A 155 15.07 25.23 -3.08
CA LYS A 155 14.92 26.53 -3.72
C LYS A 155 14.26 27.56 -2.81
N ASP A 156 13.19 27.16 -2.11
CA ASP A 156 12.48 28.05 -1.18
C ASP A 156 13.33 28.41 0.03
N LEU A 157 14.05 27.45 0.61
CA LEU A 157 14.98 27.68 1.71
C LEU A 157 16.11 28.63 1.31
N HIS A 158 16.72 28.41 0.13
CA HIS A 158 17.73 29.34 -0.42
C HIS A 158 17.15 30.74 -0.59
N ARG A 159 15.93 30.89 -1.10
CA ARG A 159 15.26 32.19 -1.23
C ARG A 159 15.06 32.86 0.14
N ILE A 160 14.68 32.10 1.17
CA ILE A 160 14.44 32.62 2.53
C ILE A 160 15.76 33.08 3.18
N LEU A 161 16.83 32.30 3.04
CA LEU A 161 18.15 32.58 3.63
C LEU A 161 18.85 33.79 2.98
N HIS A 162 18.63 34.01 1.69
CA HIS A 162 19.22 35.13 0.95
C HIS A 162 18.30 36.37 0.85
N SER A 163 17.10 36.33 1.46
CA SER A 163 16.17 37.46 1.50
C SER A 163 16.42 38.35 2.73
N PRO A 164 16.37 39.69 2.61
CA PRO A 164 16.56 40.60 3.74
C PRO A 164 15.58 40.29 4.88
N SER A 165 16.11 40.31 6.10
CA SER A 165 15.62 39.73 7.37
C SER A 165 14.15 39.97 7.76
N HIS A 166 13.43 40.90 7.12
CA HIS A 166 12.02 41.19 7.38
C HIS A 166 11.04 40.31 6.58
N TYR A 167 11.47 39.68 5.48
CA TYR A 167 10.60 38.84 4.62
C TYR A 167 10.68 37.34 4.91
N SER A 168 11.76 36.89 5.55
CA SER A 168 12.06 35.48 5.84
C SER A 168 11.01 34.84 6.77
N TYR A 169 10.48 35.61 7.73
CA TYR A 169 9.52 35.13 8.72
C TYR A 169 8.10 34.95 8.14
N ASN A 170 7.66 35.85 7.24
CA ASN A 170 6.37 35.74 6.58
C ASN A 170 6.37 34.65 5.50
N ALA A 171 7.49 34.43 4.82
CA ALA A 171 7.63 33.34 3.85
C ALA A 171 7.45 31.98 4.51
N LEU A 172 8.12 31.71 5.65
CA LEU A 172 7.97 30.46 6.42
C LEU A 172 6.56 30.25 6.96
N LYS A 173 5.85 31.32 7.33
CA LYS A 173 4.48 31.25 7.86
C LYS A 173 3.44 30.93 6.77
N ILE A 174 3.71 31.28 5.51
CA ILE A 174 2.84 31.01 4.37
C ILE A 174 3.10 29.61 3.78
N THR A 175 4.35 29.13 3.75
CA THR A 175 4.68 27.79 3.24
C THR A 175 4.31 26.65 4.19
N PHE A 176 4.21 26.87 5.50
CA PHE A 176 3.93 25.81 6.49
C PHE A 176 2.53 25.83 7.12
N THR A 177 1.60 26.69 6.68
CA THR A 177 0.19 26.56 7.06
C THR A 177 -0.47 25.41 6.28
N LEU A 178 -0.39 24.21 6.87
CA LEU A 178 -1.24 23.04 6.63
C LEU A 178 -2.71 23.34 7.00
#